data_AF-A0A959G1T2-F1
#
_entry.id   AF-A0A959G1T2-F1
#
_cell.length_a   1.000
_cell.length_b   1.000
_cell.length_c   1.000
_cell.angle_alpha   90.00
_cell.angle_beta   90.00
_cell.angle_gamma   90.00
#
_symmetry.space_group_name_H-M   'P 1'
#
loop_
_entity.id
_entity.type
_entity.pdbx_description
1 polymer ?
#
loop_
_entity_poly.entity_id
_entity_poly.type
_entity_poly.pdbx_seq_one_letter_code
_entity_poly.pdbx_strand_id
1 'polypeptide(L)'
;QFQAKLGRQAQIRVYDRSLQTPMNFLLAHLTQYLGDTFSLYWADNGVAELPVVEAEGKHHLVFSPRYLSMTAHIRNILVAEHSFNARVEFTARAALQLIGELALQHGAADFAGLAFARAVVGRKPEMAWGRNAQADLMALERTPINEGYMSIWYYGLLQAFGAYSPLQQQEFEQTSYLSNSGLLQQLSTAVNDMGFEQQLRQEVIVKAHEQQGVSQVQLRALRQKALCDIFAFSVLLDATVDIMKQLNKQAFNMLQFIQEVLMAHQVVGLVEQCQALATLSQYETLKEQERLESILHPAAIRARALIQREYMRFRITQYLYGEKPSVEEQAAVDKAIQKAADYFDPRVHALLVGVHTAREFLLYPNNRPAAKVVLDQLKTQLNEKGNTDRETLVAFSARADAMGKDSSFLRELRALVG
;
A
#
# COMPACT_ATOMS: atom_id res chain seq x y z
N GLN A 1 -4.31 17.64 15.43
CA GLN A 1 -4.41 16.16 15.33
C GLN A 1 -3.44 15.59 14.28
N PHE A 2 -3.40 16.08 13.04
CA PHE A 2 -2.46 15.58 12.03
C PHE A 2 -0.97 15.73 12.37
N GLN A 3 -0.54 16.86 12.94
CA GLN A 3 0.85 17.06 13.35
C GLN A 3 1.34 16.00 14.35
N ALA A 4 0.46 15.45 15.19
CA ALA A 4 0.81 14.38 16.10
C ALA A 4 1.04 13.05 15.36
N LYS A 5 0.30 12.78 14.28
CA LYS A 5 0.47 11.58 13.44
C LYS A 5 1.67 11.70 12.49
N LEU A 6 1.87 12.88 11.88
CA LEU A 6 2.86 13.08 10.81
C LEU A 6 4.24 13.55 11.30
N GLY A 7 4.33 14.04 12.54
CA GLY A 7 5.54 14.65 13.09
C GLY A 7 5.53 16.18 13.03
N ARG A 8 6.34 16.83 13.89
CA ARG A 8 6.32 18.29 14.08
C ARG A 8 6.83 19.09 12.87
N GLN A 9 7.63 18.47 12.01
CA GLN A 9 8.15 19.12 10.79
C GLN A 9 7.25 18.97 9.58
N ALA A 10 6.17 18.19 9.67
CA ALA A 10 5.24 18.04 8.55
C ALA A 10 4.55 19.38 8.26
N GLN A 11 4.78 19.92 7.07
CA GLN A 11 4.12 21.14 6.62
C GLN A 11 2.83 20.76 5.93
N ILE A 12 1.73 21.01 6.61
CA ILE A 12 0.39 20.63 6.16
C ILE A 12 -0.27 21.86 5.56
N ARG A 13 -0.68 21.75 4.30
CA ARG A 13 -1.46 22.79 3.59
C ARG A 13 -2.72 22.18 3.00
N VAL A 14 -3.79 22.96 2.98
CA VAL A 14 -5.01 22.58 2.25
C VAL A 14 -4.63 22.44 0.77
N TYR A 15 -5.09 21.38 0.14
CA TYR A 15 -4.84 21.18 -1.29
C TYR A 15 -5.61 22.22 -2.12
N ASP A 16 -4.90 22.91 -3.01
CA ASP A 16 -5.47 23.99 -3.82
C ASP A 16 -6.36 23.44 -4.94
N ARG A 17 -7.66 23.79 -4.88
CA ARG A 17 -8.67 23.40 -5.87
C ARG A 17 -8.82 24.38 -7.04
N SER A 18 -8.04 25.46 -7.08
CA SER A 18 -8.15 26.52 -8.10
C SER A 18 -7.54 26.15 -9.46
N LEU A 19 -6.59 25.21 -9.49
CA LEU A 19 -5.86 24.82 -10.69
C LEU A 19 -6.54 23.68 -11.45
N GLN A 20 -6.46 23.66 -12.77
CA GLN A 20 -6.92 22.53 -13.59
C GLN A 20 -5.87 21.41 -13.62
N THR A 21 -5.83 20.62 -12.55
CA THR A 21 -4.93 19.46 -12.42
C THR A 21 -5.73 18.15 -12.41
N PRO A 22 -5.16 17.01 -12.85
CA PRO A 22 -5.86 15.72 -12.82
C PRO A 22 -6.42 15.37 -11.43
N MET A 23 -5.72 15.75 -10.36
CA MET A 23 -6.21 15.63 -8.99
C MET A 23 -7.49 16.44 -8.75
N ASN A 24 -7.59 17.69 -9.24
CA ASN A 24 -8.82 18.49 -9.09
C ASN A 24 -10.00 17.92 -9.86
N PHE A 25 -9.77 17.34 -11.05
CA PHE A 25 -10.80 16.56 -11.74
C PHE A 25 -11.23 15.35 -10.92
N LEU A 26 -10.30 14.56 -10.39
CA LEU A 26 -10.62 13.42 -9.52
C LEU A 26 -11.42 13.84 -8.28
N LEU A 27 -11.01 14.92 -7.62
CA LEU A 27 -11.72 15.42 -6.44
C LEU A 27 -13.13 15.91 -6.79
N ALA A 28 -13.35 16.42 -8.01
CA ALA A 28 -14.69 16.74 -8.50
C ALA A 28 -15.55 15.47 -8.66
N HIS A 29 -14.99 14.39 -9.22
CA HIS A 29 -15.66 13.08 -9.23
C HIS A 29 -15.99 12.59 -7.82
N LEU A 30 -15.03 12.63 -6.90
CA LEU A 30 -15.26 12.24 -5.50
C LEU A 30 -16.41 13.02 -4.84
N THR A 31 -16.57 14.30 -5.18
CA THR A 31 -17.67 15.14 -4.68
C THR A 31 -19.04 14.60 -5.12
N GLN A 32 -19.13 13.93 -6.27
CA GLN A 32 -20.38 13.29 -6.72
C GLN A 32 -20.76 12.08 -5.85
N TYR A 33 -19.77 11.36 -5.30
CA TYR A 33 -20.01 10.18 -4.46
C TYR A 33 -20.13 10.50 -2.97
N LEU A 34 -19.35 11.47 -2.48
CA LEU A 34 -19.22 11.76 -1.04
C LEU A 34 -19.84 13.11 -0.64
N GLY A 35 -20.23 13.95 -1.60
CA GLY A 35 -20.56 15.35 -1.35
C GLY A 35 -19.35 16.15 -0.83
N ASP A 36 -19.62 17.28 -0.18
CA ASP A 36 -18.59 18.16 0.42
C ASP A 36 -18.14 17.72 1.83
N THR A 37 -18.25 16.41 2.11
CA THR A 37 -17.94 15.81 3.41
C THR A 37 -16.47 15.46 3.57
N PHE A 38 -15.60 15.91 2.66
CA PHE A 38 -14.17 15.61 2.73
C PHE A 38 -13.28 16.82 2.45
N SER A 39 -12.02 16.72 2.86
CA SER A 39 -10.98 17.70 2.58
C SER A 39 -9.64 17.01 2.37
N LEU A 40 -8.90 17.46 1.37
CA LEU A 40 -7.56 16.96 1.06
C LEU A 40 -6.51 17.94 1.55
N TYR A 41 -5.50 17.44 2.24
CA TYR A 41 -4.33 18.19 2.66
C TYR A 41 -3.09 17.59 2.03
N TRP A 42 -2.14 18.45 1.65
CA TRP A 42 -0.80 18.04 1.26
C TRP A 42 0.13 18.17 2.45
N ALA A 43 0.94 17.15 2.72
CA ALA A 43 1.94 17.16 3.78
C ALA A 43 3.36 16.96 3.23
N ASP A 44 4.14 18.04 3.17
CA ASP A 44 5.56 17.95 2.90
C ASP A 44 6.29 17.38 4.13
N ASN A 45 7.32 16.56 3.89
CA ASN A 45 8.05 15.82 4.92
C ASN A 45 7.19 14.87 5.79
N GLY A 46 6.00 14.49 5.30
CA GLY A 46 5.16 13.48 5.92
C GLY A 46 5.75 12.07 5.84
N VAL A 47 5.04 11.12 6.46
CA VAL A 47 5.34 9.69 6.38
C VAL A 47 4.72 9.05 5.13
N ALA A 48 5.07 7.79 4.86
CA ALA A 48 4.47 6.97 3.81
C ALA A 48 3.11 6.37 4.24
N GLU A 49 2.18 7.22 4.70
CA GLU A 49 0.83 6.84 5.10
C GLU A 49 -0.19 7.86 4.57
N LEU A 50 -1.45 7.43 4.44
CA LEU A 50 -2.61 8.27 4.14
C LEU A 50 -3.50 8.42 5.38
N PRO A 51 -3.09 9.19 6.41
CA PRO A 51 -3.89 9.30 7.61
C PRO A 51 -5.17 10.09 7.30
N VAL A 52 -6.28 9.54 7.78
CA VAL A 52 -7.58 10.21 7.74
C VAL A 52 -8.01 10.54 9.17
N VAL A 53 -8.66 11.70 9.32
CA VAL A 53 -9.20 12.21 10.58
C VAL A 53 -10.60 12.75 10.31
N GLU A 54 -11.56 12.35 11.15
CA GLU A 54 -12.89 12.92 11.14
C GLU A 54 -12.96 14.12 12.09
N ALA A 55 -13.39 15.27 11.58
CA ALA A 55 -13.61 16.48 12.37
C ALA A 55 -14.71 17.33 11.74
N GLU A 56 -15.64 17.82 12.57
CA GLU A 56 -16.73 18.70 12.17
C GLU A 56 -17.63 18.11 11.06
N GLY A 57 -17.87 16.79 11.12
CA GLY A 57 -18.66 16.08 10.12
C GLY A 57 -17.97 15.96 8.75
N LYS A 58 -16.65 16.20 8.69
CA LYS A 58 -15.84 16.03 7.48
C LYS A 58 -14.68 15.06 7.70
N HIS A 59 -14.37 14.32 6.64
CA HIS A 59 -13.21 13.43 6.55
C HIS A 59 -12.03 14.18 5.94
N HIS A 60 -11.05 14.47 6.77
CA HIS A 60 -9.82 15.15 6.37
C HIS A 60 -8.76 14.08 6.06
N LEU A 61 -8.28 14.04 4.84
CA LEU A 61 -7.24 13.11 4.40
C LEU A 61 -5.94 13.87 4.13
N VAL A 62 -4.81 13.33 4.56
CA VAL A 62 -3.49 13.87 4.23
C VAL A 62 -2.81 13.03 3.17
N PHE A 63 -2.35 13.69 2.12
CA PHE A 63 -1.57 13.09 1.06
C PHE A 63 -0.13 13.58 1.10
N SER A 64 0.81 12.65 0.98
CA SER A 64 2.24 12.88 1.22
C SER A 64 3.07 12.47 0.00
N PRO A 65 4.03 13.29 -0.45
CA PRO A 65 5.04 12.89 -1.43
C PRO A 65 5.73 11.57 -1.08
N ARG A 66 5.92 11.32 0.22
CA ARG A 66 6.61 10.12 0.70
C ARG A 66 5.78 8.86 0.44
N TYR A 67 4.46 8.94 0.59
CA TYR A 67 3.57 7.82 0.23
C TYR A 67 3.66 7.52 -1.27
N LEU A 68 3.56 8.56 -2.12
CA LEU A 68 3.68 8.43 -3.57
C LEU A 68 5.03 7.85 -4.03
N SER A 69 6.13 8.34 -3.46
CA SER A 69 7.48 7.81 -3.75
C SER A 69 7.57 6.32 -3.39
N MET A 70 7.03 5.92 -2.24
CA MET A 70 7.05 4.51 -1.82
C MET A 70 6.14 3.63 -2.69
N THR A 71 4.93 4.06 -3.00
CA THR A 71 4.02 3.28 -3.88
C THR A 71 4.58 3.17 -5.30
N ALA A 72 5.17 4.23 -5.84
CA ALA A 72 5.85 4.21 -7.12
C ALA A 72 7.07 3.27 -7.12
N HIS A 73 7.86 3.28 -6.04
CA HIS A 73 9.00 2.36 -5.89
C HIS A 73 8.54 0.89 -5.89
N ILE A 74 7.51 0.55 -5.12
CA ILE A 74 6.95 -0.81 -5.08
C ILE A 74 6.36 -1.20 -6.43
N ARG A 75 5.63 -0.29 -7.10
CA ARG A 75 5.15 -0.53 -8.46
C ARG A 75 6.30 -0.75 -9.44
N ASN A 76 7.41 -0.01 -9.33
CA ASN A 76 8.57 -0.22 -10.18
C ASN A 76 9.20 -1.60 -9.97
N ILE A 77 9.26 -2.08 -8.71
CA ILE A 77 9.67 -3.47 -8.41
C ILE A 77 8.76 -4.45 -9.16
N LEU A 78 7.44 -4.16 -9.25
CA LEU A 78 6.47 -4.96 -10.00
C LEU A 78 6.67 -4.94 -11.53
N VAL A 79 6.85 -3.76 -12.11
CA VAL A 79 6.84 -3.60 -13.58
C VAL A 79 8.21 -3.88 -14.21
N ALA A 80 9.30 -3.50 -13.55
CA ALA A 80 10.64 -3.58 -14.12
C ALA A 80 11.09 -5.04 -14.34
N GLU A 81 11.95 -5.25 -15.33
CA GLU A 81 12.53 -6.56 -15.61
C GLU A 81 13.57 -6.91 -14.54
N HIS A 82 13.16 -7.77 -13.62
CA HIS A 82 13.98 -8.24 -12.51
C HIS A 82 13.87 -9.76 -12.44
N SER A 83 14.97 -10.42 -12.10
CA SER A 83 14.91 -11.84 -11.72
C SER A 83 14.05 -12.02 -10.46
N PHE A 84 13.53 -13.22 -10.25
CA PHE A 84 12.75 -13.55 -9.06
C PHE A 84 13.49 -13.17 -7.78
N ASN A 85 14.76 -13.60 -7.63
CA ASN A 85 15.57 -13.33 -6.45
C ASN A 85 15.83 -11.83 -6.22
N ALA A 86 16.10 -11.08 -7.29
CA ALA A 86 16.29 -9.63 -7.18
C ALA A 86 15.00 -8.95 -6.70
N ARG A 87 13.85 -9.37 -7.23
CA ARG A 87 12.54 -8.83 -6.84
C ARG A 87 12.18 -9.14 -5.39
N VAL A 88 12.47 -10.36 -4.91
CA VAL A 88 12.35 -10.73 -3.49
C VAL A 88 13.20 -9.81 -2.62
N GLU A 89 14.48 -9.63 -2.97
CA GLU A 89 15.40 -8.76 -2.23
C GLU A 89 14.91 -7.31 -2.20
N PHE A 90 14.53 -6.75 -3.35
CA PHE A 90 14.09 -5.36 -3.47
C PHE A 90 12.81 -5.13 -2.66
N THR A 91 11.90 -6.11 -2.67
CA THR A 91 10.67 -6.04 -1.88
C THR A 91 10.96 -6.09 -0.38
N ALA A 92 11.83 -7.01 0.06
CA ALA A 92 12.21 -7.09 1.48
C ALA A 92 12.81 -5.78 1.98
N ARG A 93 13.65 -5.13 1.16
CA ARG A 93 14.23 -3.82 1.47
C ARG A 93 13.18 -2.71 1.50
N ALA A 94 12.30 -2.64 0.50
CA ALA A 94 11.22 -1.65 0.48
C ALA A 94 10.28 -1.81 1.68
N ALA A 95 9.93 -3.05 2.04
CA ALA A 95 9.11 -3.37 3.20
C ALA A 95 9.81 -3.00 4.51
N LEU A 96 11.08 -3.35 4.71
CA LEU A 96 11.85 -2.96 5.89
C LEU A 96 12.00 -1.43 6.01
N GLN A 97 12.19 -0.73 4.90
CA GLN A 97 12.26 0.73 4.87
C GLN A 97 10.92 1.33 5.31
N LEU A 98 9.80 0.85 4.75
CA LEU A 98 8.46 1.32 5.10
C LEU A 98 8.11 1.00 6.56
N ILE A 99 8.36 -0.24 7.00
CA ILE A 99 8.17 -0.67 8.39
C ILE A 99 9.00 0.19 9.35
N GLY A 100 10.27 0.47 9.02
CA GLY A 100 11.13 1.31 9.85
C GLY A 100 10.61 2.75 9.97
N GLU A 101 10.14 3.34 8.87
CA GLU A 101 9.54 4.69 8.89
C GLU A 101 8.26 4.77 9.72
N LEU A 102 7.39 3.77 9.61
CA LEU A 102 6.13 3.72 10.34
C LEU A 102 6.34 3.34 11.82
N ALA A 103 7.26 2.42 12.11
CA ALA A 103 7.61 2.01 13.48
C ALA A 103 8.12 3.19 14.33
N LEU A 104 8.81 4.13 13.70
CA LEU A 104 9.25 5.37 14.32
C LEU A 104 8.08 6.17 14.90
N GLN A 105 6.93 6.22 14.20
CA GLN A 105 5.71 6.89 14.69
C GLN A 105 5.14 6.18 15.92
N HIS A 106 5.19 4.84 15.93
CA HIS A 106 4.76 4.01 17.05
C HIS A 106 5.72 3.98 18.24
N GLY A 107 6.85 4.71 18.17
CA GLY A 107 7.79 4.83 19.28
C GLY A 107 8.83 3.71 19.40
N ALA A 108 8.87 2.77 18.47
CA ALA A 108 9.85 1.69 18.44
C ALA A 108 11.18 2.15 17.82
N ALA A 109 11.83 3.15 18.41
CA ALA A 109 12.96 3.88 17.81
C ALA A 109 14.18 3.01 17.46
N ASP A 110 14.60 2.10 18.34
CA ASP A 110 15.74 1.20 18.07
C ASP A 110 15.41 0.21 16.94
N PHE A 111 14.22 -0.38 16.97
CA PHE A 111 13.79 -1.27 15.89
C PHE A 111 13.67 -0.52 14.56
N ALA A 112 13.09 0.68 14.57
CA ALA A 112 12.95 1.53 13.40
C ALA A 112 14.31 1.84 12.76
N GLY A 113 15.28 2.27 13.57
CA GLY A 113 16.64 2.53 13.11
C GLY A 113 17.30 1.28 12.53
N LEU A 114 17.20 0.14 13.22
CA LEU A 114 17.81 -1.11 12.77
C LEU A 114 17.16 -1.65 11.48
N ALA A 115 15.83 -1.62 11.37
CA ALA A 115 15.10 -2.04 10.18
C ALA A 115 15.45 -1.18 8.96
N PHE A 116 15.48 0.15 9.16
CA PHE A 116 15.84 1.09 8.10
C PHE A 116 17.30 0.93 7.66
N ALA A 117 18.23 0.81 8.62
CA ALA A 117 19.63 0.49 8.36
C ALA A 117 19.79 -0.85 7.63
N ARG A 118 18.98 -1.86 7.94
CA ARG A 118 19.03 -3.15 7.24
C ARG A 118 18.49 -3.07 5.82
N ALA A 119 17.44 -2.29 5.57
CA ALA A 119 16.99 -1.97 4.20
C ALA A 119 18.07 -1.26 3.37
N VAL A 120 18.93 -0.54 4.10
CA VAL A 120 20.19 0.11 3.76
C VAL A 120 21.28 -0.74 3.11
N VAL A 121 21.73 -1.70 3.92
CA VAL A 121 23.00 -2.42 3.78
C VAL A 121 23.01 -3.35 2.57
N GLY A 122 24.05 -3.27 1.74
CA GLY A 122 24.24 -4.07 0.54
C GLY A 122 23.28 -3.71 -0.59
N ARG A 123 22.62 -2.53 -0.51
CA ARG A 123 21.75 -2.02 -1.57
C ARG A 123 22.60 -1.70 -2.79
N LYS A 124 22.20 -2.22 -3.95
CA LYS A 124 22.91 -2.00 -5.21
C LYS A 124 22.53 -0.66 -5.84
N PRO A 125 23.41 -0.03 -6.65
CA PRO A 125 23.13 1.22 -7.32
C PRO A 125 21.83 1.21 -8.15
N GLU A 126 21.47 0.08 -8.77
CA GLU A 126 20.25 -0.03 -9.59
C GLU A 126 18.95 0.15 -8.77
N MET A 127 19.01 0.07 -7.45
CA MET A 127 17.89 0.33 -6.53
C MET A 127 17.79 1.83 -6.16
N ALA A 128 17.79 2.72 -7.17
CA ALA A 128 17.82 4.17 -6.97
C ALA A 128 16.48 4.79 -6.50
N TRP A 129 15.36 4.17 -6.88
CA TRP A 129 14.01 4.62 -6.50
C TRP A 129 13.76 4.49 -5.00
N GLY A 130 12.98 5.41 -4.43
CA GLY A 130 12.66 5.42 -2.99
C GLY A 130 13.76 6.02 -2.11
N ARG A 131 14.89 6.47 -2.69
CA ARG A 131 15.99 7.16 -2.01
C ARG A 131 15.66 8.63 -1.74
N ASN A 132 15.08 9.31 -2.73
CA ASN A 132 14.78 10.74 -2.66
C ASN A 132 13.33 10.98 -3.12
N ALA A 133 12.44 11.18 -2.14
CA ALA A 133 11.02 11.37 -2.41
C ALA A 133 10.74 12.57 -3.32
N GLN A 134 11.56 13.63 -3.27
CA GLN A 134 11.39 14.80 -4.12
C GLN A 134 11.77 14.50 -5.57
N ALA A 135 12.88 13.80 -5.79
CA ALA A 135 13.30 13.40 -7.13
C ALA A 135 12.29 12.40 -7.74
N ASP A 136 11.82 11.43 -6.95
CA ASP A 136 10.79 10.48 -7.37
C ASP A 136 9.48 11.21 -7.72
N LEU A 137 9.05 12.17 -6.88
CA LEU A 137 7.86 12.97 -7.14
C LEU A 137 7.99 13.78 -8.44
N MET A 138 9.11 14.47 -8.64
CA MET A 138 9.38 15.20 -9.88
C MET A 138 9.36 14.28 -11.11
N ALA A 139 9.85 13.04 -10.97
CA ALA A 139 9.77 12.05 -12.04
C ALA A 139 8.31 11.66 -12.32
N LEU A 140 7.51 11.41 -11.28
CA LEU A 140 6.08 11.10 -11.40
C LEU A 140 5.27 12.25 -12.02
N GLU A 141 5.54 13.50 -11.64
CA GLU A 141 4.86 14.69 -12.18
C GLU A 141 5.12 14.89 -13.67
N ARG A 142 6.25 14.38 -14.17
CA ARG A 142 6.61 14.43 -15.60
C ARG A 142 6.07 13.26 -16.41
N THR A 143 5.51 12.23 -15.77
CA THR A 143 4.95 11.10 -16.53
C THR A 143 3.68 11.51 -17.29
N PRO A 144 3.46 10.97 -18.50
CA PRO A 144 2.21 11.22 -19.24
C PRO A 144 0.99 10.78 -18.43
N ILE A 145 -0.11 11.54 -18.53
CA ILE A 145 -1.37 11.23 -17.85
C ILE A 145 -2.06 10.03 -18.54
N ASN A 146 -1.68 8.83 -18.13
CA ASN A 146 -2.25 7.56 -18.60
C ASN A 146 -2.80 6.74 -17.43
N GLU A 147 -3.25 5.50 -17.68
CA GLU A 147 -3.81 4.61 -16.67
C GLU A 147 -2.82 4.34 -15.52
N GLY A 148 -1.52 4.27 -15.84
CA GLY A 148 -0.46 4.07 -14.84
C GLY A 148 -0.22 5.30 -13.98
N TYR A 149 -0.28 6.50 -14.56
CA TYR A 149 -0.28 7.74 -13.80
C TYR A 149 -1.47 7.78 -12.83
N MET A 150 -2.67 7.52 -13.36
CA MET A 150 -3.90 7.56 -12.58
C MET A 150 -3.87 6.55 -11.42
N SER A 151 -3.41 5.32 -11.67
CA SER A 151 -3.36 4.27 -10.64
C SER A 151 -2.37 4.59 -9.51
N ILE A 152 -1.15 5.04 -9.84
CA ILE A 152 -0.12 5.38 -8.84
C ILE A 152 -0.57 6.54 -7.97
N TRP A 153 -1.11 7.59 -8.60
CA TRP A 153 -1.46 8.81 -7.90
C TRP A 153 -2.72 8.66 -7.07
N TYR A 154 -3.70 7.90 -7.53
CA TYR A 154 -5.06 8.04 -7.00
C TYR A 154 -5.65 6.77 -6.40
N TYR A 155 -5.18 5.57 -6.74
CA TYR A 155 -5.81 4.35 -6.23
C TYR A 155 -5.78 4.26 -4.69
N GLY A 156 -4.61 4.48 -4.07
CA GLY A 156 -4.50 4.48 -2.61
C GLY A 156 -5.30 5.59 -1.93
N LEU A 157 -5.34 6.78 -2.55
CA LEU A 157 -6.14 7.92 -2.10
C LEU A 157 -7.63 7.59 -2.09
N LEU A 158 -8.13 7.03 -3.18
CA LEU A 158 -9.54 6.65 -3.32
C LEU A 158 -9.90 5.50 -2.36
N GLN A 159 -9.00 4.54 -2.15
CA GLN A 159 -9.21 3.46 -1.19
C GLN A 159 -9.39 4.00 0.23
N ALA A 160 -8.59 4.98 0.63
CA ALA A 160 -8.73 5.65 1.92
C ALA A 160 -10.07 6.41 2.04
N PHE A 161 -10.54 7.07 0.97
CA PHE A 161 -11.86 7.71 0.95
C PHE A 161 -13.03 6.71 0.96
N GLY A 162 -12.86 5.53 0.35
CA GLY A 162 -13.86 4.47 0.33
C GLY A 162 -14.29 4.01 1.71
N ALA A 163 -13.43 4.15 2.74
CA ALA A 163 -13.76 3.86 4.12
C ALA A 163 -14.91 4.72 4.70
N TYR A 164 -15.25 5.81 4.01
CA TYR A 164 -16.24 6.81 4.44
C TYR A 164 -17.41 6.95 3.46
N SER A 165 -17.49 6.12 2.42
CA SER A 165 -18.55 6.24 1.43
C SER A 165 -19.90 5.81 2.02
N PRO A 166 -20.88 6.73 2.16
CA PRO A 166 -22.19 6.40 2.71
C PRO A 166 -22.99 5.45 1.80
N LEU A 167 -22.66 5.42 0.51
CA LEU A 167 -23.36 4.66 -0.53
C LEU A 167 -23.06 3.15 -0.52
N GLN A 168 -22.15 2.66 0.33
CA GLN A 168 -21.56 1.34 0.11
C GLN A 168 -22.09 0.17 0.93
N GLN A 169 -22.80 0.38 2.04
CA GLN A 169 -23.23 -0.78 2.85
C GLN A 169 -24.50 -1.43 2.30
N GLN A 170 -25.56 -0.67 2.00
CA GLN A 170 -26.86 -1.28 1.71
C GLN A 170 -27.00 -1.88 0.31
N GLU A 171 -26.47 -1.23 -0.73
CA GLU A 171 -26.61 -1.73 -2.12
C GLU A 171 -25.70 -2.92 -2.42
N PHE A 172 -24.50 -2.94 -1.84
CA PHE A 172 -23.49 -3.96 -2.13
C PHE A 172 -23.59 -5.20 -1.24
N GLU A 173 -24.17 -5.09 -0.04
CA GLU A 173 -24.39 -6.25 0.85
C GLU A 173 -25.30 -7.31 0.21
N GLN A 174 -26.13 -6.92 -0.77
CA GLN A 174 -27.00 -7.83 -1.50
C GLN A 174 -26.28 -8.61 -2.61
N THR A 175 -25.03 -8.26 -2.93
CA THR A 175 -24.25 -8.99 -3.94
C THR A 175 -23.71 -10.30 -3.36
N SER A 176 -23.69 -11.35 -4.18
CA SER A 176 -23.31 -12.70 -3.74
C SER A 176 -21.89 -12.75 -3.16
N TYR A 177 -20.94 -11.99 -3.70
CA TYR A 177 -19.52 -12.00 -3.30
C TYR A 177 -19.20 -11.15 -2.05
N LEU A 178 -20.10 -10.26 -1.60
CA LEU A 178 -19.97 -9.50 -0.35
C LEU A 178 -20.85 -10.02 0.79
N SER A 179 -21.74 -10.97 0.49
CA SER A 179 -22.46 -11.77 1.49
C SER A 179 -21.49 -12.54 2.40
N ASN A 180 -21.92 -12.92 3.61
CA ASN A 180 -21.07 -13.71 4.52
C ASN A 180 -20.56 -15.00 3.87
N SER A 181 -21.40 -15.71 3.12
CA SER A 181 -21.01 -16.94 2.42
C SER A 181 -20.02 -16.67 1.29
N GLY A 182 -20.23 -15.59 0.52
CA GLY A 182 -19.29 -15.16 -0.53
C GLY A 182 -17.92 -14.81 0.05
N LEU A 183 -17.88 -14.01 1.10
CA LEU A 183 -16.63 -13.64 1.77
C LEU A 183 -15.88 -14.86 2.32
N LEU A 184 -16.60 -15.81 2.96
CA LEU A 184 -16.00 -17.06 3.44
C LEU A 184 -15.47 -17.92 2.30
N GLN A 185 -16.16 -17.97 1.16
CA GLN A 185 -15.69 -18.66 -0.02
C GLN A 185 -14.39 -18.04 -0.54
N GLN A 186 -14.34 -16.71 -0.68
CA GLN A 186 -13.13 -16.03 -1.16
C GLN A 186 -11.96 -16.17 -0.20
N LEU A 187 -12.21 -16.13 1.11
CA LEU A 187 -11.21 -16.37 2.13
C LEU A 187 -10.71 -17.82 2.11
N SER A 188 -11.61 -18.78 1.92
CA SER A 188 -11.26 -20.20 1.77
C SER A 188 -10.38 -20.44 0.55
N THR A 189 -10.72 -19.84 -0.60
CA THR A 189 -9.89 -19.88 -1.80
C THR A 189 -8.52 -19.26 -1.53
N ALA A 190 -8.48 -18.09 -0.89
CA ALA A 190 -7.24 -17.40 -0.56
C ALA A 190 -6.29 -18.25 0.30
N VAL A 191 -6.77 -18.86 1.39
CA VAL A 191 -5.90 -19.69 2.24
C VAL A 191 -5.44 -20.99 1.56
N ASN A 192 -6.24 -21.52 0.64
CA ASN A 192 -5.88 -22.69 -0.16
C ASN A 192 -4.78 -22.35 -1.17
N ASP A 193 -4.94 -21.25 -1.91
CA ASP A 193 -3.95 -20.74 -2.87
C ASP A 193 -2.60 -20.46 -2.20
N MET A 194 -2.63 -19.97 -0.96
CA MET A 194 -1.44 -19.67 -0.18
C MET A 194 -0.72 -20.90 0.39
N GLY A 195 -1.31 -22.09 0.26
CA GLY A 195 -0.70 -23.33 0.74
C GLY A 195 -0.59 -23.42 2.27
N PHE A 196 -1.45 -22.73 3.03
CA PHE A 196 -1.44 -22.80 4.49
C PHE A 196 -1.65 -24.24 4.99
N GLU A 197 -1.06 -24.58 6.13
CA GLU A 197 -1.30 -25.87 6.78
C GLU A 197 -2.77 -25.99 7.23
N GLN A 198 -3.28 -27.23 7.34
CA GLN A 198 -4.70 -27.48 7.65
C GLN A 198 -5.15 -26.81 8.96
N GLN A 199 -4.31 -26.82 9.99
CA GLN A 199 -4.60 -26.18 11.27
C GLN A 199 -4.79 -24.67 11.11
N LEU A 200 -3.88 -24.00 10.40
CA LEU A 200 -3.95 -22.56 10.15
C LEU A 200 -5.17 -22.20 9.27
N ARG A 201 -5.52 -23.04 8.29
CA ARG A 201 -6.76 -22.86 7.50
C ARG A 201 -8.00 -22.89 8.39
N GLN A 202 -8.09 -23.86 9.31
CA GLN A 202 -9.21 -23.95 10.24
C GLN A 202 -9.27 -22.72 11.15
N GLU A 203 -8.13 -22.26 11.64
CA GLU A 203 -8.04 -21.07 12.48
C GLU A 203 -8.50 -19.80 11.77
N VAL A 204 -8.17 -19.63 10.48
CA VAL A 204 -8.69 -18.53 9.65
C VAL A 204 -10.22 -18.53 9.64
N ILE A 205 -10.82 -19.69 9.42
CA ILE A 205 -12.28 -19.82 9.32
C ILE A 205 -12.95 -19.55 10.67
N VAL A 206 -12.37 -20.05 11.77
CA VAL A 206 -12.85 -19.74 13.12
C VAL A 206 -12.82 -18.23 13.38
N LYS A 207 -11.68 -17.59 13.08
CA LYS A 207 -11.51 -16.14 13.24
C LYS A 207 -12.43 -15.32 12.35
N ALA A 208 -12.71 -15.78 11.14
CA ALA A 208 -13.63 -15.11 10.23
C ALA A 208 -15.03 -14.94 10.88
N HIS A 209 -15.46 -15.92 11.67
CA HIS A 209 -16.75 -15.94 12.35
C HIS A 209 -16.79 -15.17 13.68
N GLU A 210 -15.65 -14.74 14.22
CA GLU A 210 -15.62 -13.97 15.47
C GLU A 210 -16.33 -12.62 15.28
N GLN A 211 -17.29 -12.33 16.16
CA GLN A 211 -18.04 -11.06 16.13
C GLN A 211 -17.29 -9.91 16.80
N GLN A 212 -16.33 -10.23 17.66
CA GLN A 212 -15.55 -9.28 18.43
C GLN A 212 -14.06 -9.51 18.14
N GLY A 213 -13.36 -8.46 17.75
CA GLY A 213 -11.91 -8.48 17.54
C GLY A 213 -11.47 -7.44 16.53
N VAL A 214 -10.18 -7.50 16.19
CA VAL A 214 -9.51 -6.55 15.28
C VAL A 214 -8.84 -7.27 14.09
N SER A 215 -9.18 -8.54 13.89
CA SER A 215 -8.56 -9.36 12.85
C SER A 215 -9.01 -8.91 11.46
N GLN A 216 -8.07 -8.88 10.52
CA GLN A 216 -8.37 -8.51 9.13
C GLN A 216 -9.15 -9.61 8.38
N VAL A 217 -9.14 -10.86 8.88
CA VAL A 217 -9.90 -11.96 8.27
C VAL A 217 -11.35 -12.04 8.76
N GLN A 218 -11.72 -11.27 9.80
CA GLN A 218 -13.11 -11.15 10.24
C GLN A 218 -13.99 -10.64 9.09
N LEU A 219 -15.15 -11.27 8.88
CA LEU A 219 -16.01 -10.96 7.73
C LEU A 219 -16.42 -9.48 7.67
N ARG A 220 -16.63 -8.84 8.82
CA ARG A 220 -16.94 -7.40 8.89
C ARG A 220 -15.77 -6.55 8.39
N ALA A 221 -14.56 -6.79 8.88
CA ALA A 221 -13.37 -6.06 8.49
C ALA A 221 -13.03 -6.30 7.00
N LEU A 222 -13.12 -7.56 6.57
CA LEU A 222 -12.92 -7.98 5.19
C LEU A 222 -13.91 -7.30 4.24
N ARG A 223 -15.21 -7.28 4.59
CA ARG A 223 -16.25 -6.58 3.82
C ARG A 223 -15.94 -5.09 3.69
N GLN A 224 -15.66 -4.42 4.81
CA GLN A 224 -15.40 -2.98 4.81
C GLN A 224 -14.22 -2.65 3.89
N LYS A 225 -13.13 -3.40 3.98
CA LYS A 225 -11.95 -3.19 3.14
C LYS A 225 -12.21 -3.54 1.66
N ALA A 226 -12.94 -4.61 1.38
CA ALA A 226 -13.35 -4.94 0.01
C ALA A 226 -14.24 -3.84 -0.62
N LEU A 227 -15.13 -3.22 0.16
CA LEU A 227 -15.91 -2.07 -0.29
C LEU A 227 -15.02 -0.86 -0.61
N CYS A 228 -13.97 -0.61 0.18
CA CYS A 228 -12.99 0.43 -0.12
C CYS A 228 -12.27 0.18 -1.45
N ASP A 229 -11.90 -1.07 -1.74
CA ASP A 229 -11.24 -1.44 -3.01
C ASP A 229 -12.19 -1.34 -4.21
N ILE A 230 -13.47 -1.69 -4.02
CA ILE A 230 -14.55 -1.51 -5.00
C ILE A 230 -14.79 -0.02 -5.27
N PHE A 231 -14.85 0.82 -4.22
CA PHE A 231 -14.97 2.27 -4.34
C PHE A 231 -13.82 2.83 -5.17
N ALA A 232 -12.60 2.48 -4.79
CA ALA A 232 -11.39 2.95 -5.44
C ALA A 232 -11.40 2.59 -6.93
N PHE A 233 -11.75 1.36 -7.25
CA PHE A 233 -11.86 0.91 -8.63
C PHE A 233 -12.89 1.72 -9.43
N SER A 234 -14.12 1.87 -8.91
CA SER A 234 -15.21 2.54 -9.63
C SER A 234 -14.88 3.99 -9.93
N VAL A 235 -14.48 4.75 -8.90
CA VAL A 235 -14.16 6.17 -9.05
C VAL A 235 -12.94 6.33 -9.96
N LEU A 236 -11.93 5.45 -9.84
CA LEU A 236 -10.75 5.53 -10.68
C LEU A 236 -11.07 5.26 -12.14
N LEU A 237 -11.92 4.27 -12.45
CA LEU A 237 -12.32 3.96 -13.83
C LEU A 237 -13.02 5.17 -14.45
N ASP A 238 -14.06 5.66 -13.80
CA ASP A 238 -14.88 6.77 -14.31
C ASP A 238 -14.01 8.04 -14.48
N ALA A 239 -13.18 8.38 -13.48
CA ALA A 239 -12.30 9.54 -13.54
C ALA A 239 -11.17 9.38 -14.58
N THR A 240 -10.60 8.18 -14.76
CA THR A 240 -9.52 7.96 -15.73
C THR A 240 -10.02 8.16 -17.15
N VAL A 241 -11.20 7.61 -17.47
CA VAL A 241 -11.83 7.78 -18.80
C VAL A 241 -12.05 9.26 -19.08
N ASP A 242 -12.63 10.00 -18.13
CA ASP A 242 -12.95 11.42 -18.32
C ASP A 242 -11.69 12.30 -18.37
N ILE A 243 -10.72 12.09 -17.49
CA ILE A 243 -9.47 12.85 -17.47
C ILE A 243 -8.64 12.61 -18.74
N MET A 244 -8.51 11.37 -19.20
CA MET A 244 -7.75 11.08 -20.42
C MET A 244 -8.40 11.71 -21.65
N LYS A 245 -9.74 11.70 -21.70
CA LYS A 245 -10.52 12.37 -22.75
C LYS A 245 -10.37 13.89 -22.71
N GLN A 246 -10.44 14.51 -21.53
CA GLN A 246 -10.48 15.97 -21.38
C GLN A 246 -9.09 16.61 -21.41
N LEU A 247 -8.11 16.04 -20.70
CA LEU A 247 -6.79 16.66 -20.50
C LEU A 247 -5.74 16.16 -21.48
N ASN A 248 -5.66 14.84 -21.70
CA ASN A 248 -4.56 14.26 -22.46
C ASN A 248 -4.90 14.02 -23.94
N LYS A 249 -6.19 14.04 -24.32
CA LYS A 249 -6.68 13.71 -25.67
C LYS A 249 -6.15 12.36 -26.18
N GLN A 250 -5.79 11.46 -25.26
CA GLN A 250 -5.36 10.10 -25.56
C GLN A 250 -6.53 9.13 -25.38
N ALA A 251 -6.52 8.05 -26.16
CA ALA A 251 -7.52 7.01 -26.02
C ALA A 251 -7.26 6.20 -24.73
N PHE A 252 -8.31 6.03 -23.94
CA PHE A 252 -8.30 5.14 -22.78
C PHE A 252 -8.12 3.68 -23.22
N ASN A 253 -7.17 2.99 -22.61
CA ASN A 253 -6.85 1.59 -22.84
C ASN A 253 -7.30 0.74 -21.65
N MET A 254 -8.44 0.06 -21.82
CA MET A 254 -9.02 -0.80 -20.79
C MET A 254 -8.08 -1.91 -20.30
N LEU A 255 -7.28 -2.52 -21.19
CA LEU A 255 -6.38 -3.60 -20.79
C LEU A 255 -5.23 -3.06 -19.92
N GLN A 256 -4.67 -1.90 -20.29
CA GLN A 256 -3.68 -1.22 -19.45
C GLN A 256 -4.31 -0.87 -18.10
N PHE A 257 -5.53 -0.33 -18.10
CA PHE A 257 -6.24 0.01 -16.86
C PHE A 257 -6.40 -1.18 -15.92
N ILE A 258 -6.85 -2.34 -16.44
CA ILE A 258 -6.96 -3.59 -15.67
C ILE A 258 -5.61 -3.94 -15.03
N GLN A 259 -4.53 -3.92 -15.82
CA GLN A 259 -3.19 -4.25 -15.33
C GLN A 259 -2.75 -3.30 -14.22
N GLU A 260 -2.96 -2.00 -14.40
CA GLU A 260 -2.57 -0.96 -13.45
C GLU A 260 -3.36 -1.03 -12.14
N VAL A 261 -4.67 -1.32 -12.20
CA VAL A 261 -5.49 -1.52 -11.00
C VAL A 261 -5.03 -2.76 -10.24
N LEU A 262 -4.83 -3.89 -10.92
CA LEU A 262 -4.36 -5.11 -10.27
C LEU A 262 -3.03 -4.87 -9.55
N MET A 263 -2.10 -4.15 -10.18
CA MET A 263 -0.84 -3.76 -9.54
C MET A 263 -1.05 -2.81 -8.35
N ALA A 264 -1.86 -1.77 -8.52
CA ALA A 264 -2.12 -0.79 -7.46
C ALA A 264 -2.75 -1.44 -6.23
N HIS A 265 -3.64 -2.42 -6.41
CA HIS A 265 -4.19 -3.23 -5.32
C HIS A 265 -3.09 -3.97 -4.54
N GLN A 266 -2.14 -4.60 -5.23
CA GLN A 266 -1.01 -5.30 -4.58
C GLN A 266 -0.08 -4.33 -3.84
N VAL A 267 0.17 -3.15 -4.41
CA VAL A 267 0.97 -2.09 -3.76
C VAL A 267 0.30 -1.62 -2.47
N VAL A 268 -1.00 -1.31 -2.50
CA VAL A 268 -1.76 -0.90 -1.31
C VAL A 268 -1.77 -2.02 -0.27
N GLY A 269 -2.01 -3.28 -0.66
CA GLY A 269 -1.97 -4.42 0.26
C GLY A 269 -0.60 -4.62 0.91
N LEU A 270 0.50 -4.37 0.20
CA LEU A 270 1.84 -4.40 0.79
C LEU A 270 2.03 -3.29 1.83
N VAL A 271 1.59 -2.07 1.52
CA VAL A 271 1.65 -0.94 2.45
C VAL A 271 0.84 -1.23 3.72
N GLU A 272 -0.37 -1.78 3.59
CA GLU A 272 -1.22 -2.18 4.73
C GLU A 272 -0.55 -3.27 5.60
N GLN A 273 0.13 -4.25 4.99
CA GLN A 273 0.92 -5.23 5.73
C GLN A 273 2.07 -4.57 6.49
N CYS A 274 2.79 -3.64 5.86
CA CYS A 274 3.88 -2.93 6.51
C CYS A 274 3.40 -2.07 7.68
N GLN A 275 2.22 -1.43 7.56
CA GLN A 275 1.59 -0.70 8.66
C GLN A 275 1.24 -1.60 9.85
N ALA A 276 0.66 -2.79 9.58
CA ALA A 276 0.35 -3.77 10.61
C ALA A 276 1.64 -4.24 11.32
N LEU A 277 2.69 -4.58 10.55
CA LEU A 277 3.99 -4.99 11.10
C LEU A 277 4.66 -3.87 11.91
N ALA A 278 4.59 -2.62 11.44
CA ALA A 278 5.09 -1.46 12.17
C ALA A 278 4.37 -1.26 13.50
N THR A 279 3.05 -1.46 13.55
CA THR A 279 2.28 -1.40 14.80
C THR A 279 2.72 -2.49 15.78
N LEU A 280 3.04 -3.68 15.30
CA LEU A 280 3.52 -4.78 16.14
C LEU A 280 4.94 -4.54 16.70
N SER A 281 5.73 -3.68 16.06
CA SER A 281 7.10 -3.40 16.50
C SER A 281 7.22 -2.66 17.84
N GLN A 282 6.13 -2.08 18.34
CA GLN A 282 6.10 -1.43 19.66
C GLN A 282 6.18 -2.42 20.83
N TYR A 283 5.92 -3.71 20.58
CA TYR A 283 5.94 -4.75 21.61
C TYR A 283 7.32 -5.41 21.69
N GLU A 284 7.89 -5.47 22.89
CA GLU A 284 9.16 -6.19 23.12
C GLU A 284 9.01 -7.70 22.86
N THR A 285 7.86 -8.26 23.24
CA THR A 285 7.49 -9.66 22.99
C THR A 285 6.08 -9.72 22.45
N LEU A 286 5.92 -10.29 21.25
CA LEU A 286 4.61 -10.57 20.65
C LEU A 286 3.99 -11.81 21.27
N LYS A 287 2.73 -11.71 21.72
CA LYS A 287 1.94 -12.87 22.12
C LYS A 287 1.56 -13.65 20.85
N GLU A 288 1.14 -14.88 21.05
CA GLU A 288 0.77 -15.80 19.97
C GLU A 288 -0.29 -15.19 19.05
N GLN A 289 -1.30 -14.52 19.63
CA GLN A 289 -2.37 -13.87 18.90
C GLN A 289 -1.85 -12.76 17.96
N GLU A 290 -0.93 -11.89 18.37
CA GLU A 290 -0.39 -10.87 17.46
C GLU A 290 0.47 -11.49 16.34
N ARG A 291 1.22 -12.56 16.63
CA ARG A 291 1.99 -13.30 15.62
C ARG A 291 1.05 -13.91 14.59
N LEU A 292 -0.01 -14.56 15.04
CA LEU A 292 -1.02 -15.15 14.19
C LEU A 292 -1.66 -14.11 13.28
N GLU A 293 -2.12 -12.97 13.80
CA GLU A 293 -2.72 -11.91 12.98
C GLU A 293 -1.77 -11.43 11.85
N SER A 294 -0.46 -11.35 12.13
CA SER A 294 0.54 -11.01 11.11
C SER A 294 0.72 -12.09 10.01
N ILE A 295 0.38 -13.34 10.32
CA ILE A 295 0.38 -14.47 9.39
C ILE A 295 -0.91 -14.48 8.56
N LEU A 296 -2.03 -14.06 9.14
CA LEU A 296 -3.35 -14.09 8.50
C LEU A 296 -3.63 -12.90 7.58
N HIS A 297 -2.98 -11.75 7.79
CA HIS A 297 -3.19 -10.55 6.97
C HIS A 297 -3.05 -10.79 5.45
N PRO A 298 -2.02 -11.50 4.93
CA PRO A 298 -1.93 -11.84 3.51
C PRO A 298 -3.19 -12.55 2.95
N ALA A 299 -3.83 -13.42 3.73
CA ALA A 299 -5.03 -14.13 3.28
C ALA A 299 -6.22 -13.17 3.11
N ALA A 300 -6.37 -12.18 4.00
CA ALA A 300 -7.37 -11.13 3.87
C ALA A 300 -7.16 -10.28 2.61
N ILE A 301 -5.92 -9.92 2.29
CA ILE A 301 -5.58 -9.18 1.07
C ILE A 301 -5.87 -10.01 -0.18
N ARG A 302 -5.49 -11.29 -0.19
CA ARG A 302 -5.79 -12.19 -1.31
C ARG A 302 -7.30 -12.35 -1.50
N ALA A 303 -8.07 -12.51 -0.43
CA ALA A 303 -9.53 -12.58 -0.50
C ALA A 303 -10.15 -11.29 -1.09
N ARG A 304 -9.65 -10.11 -0.68
CA ARG A 304 -10.05 -8.81 -1.25
C ARG A 304 -9.72 -8.70 -2.73
N ALA A 305 -8.56 -9.18 -3.17
CA ALA A 305 -8.17 -9.19 -4.58
C ALA A 305 -9.15 -10.04 -5.42
N LEU A 306 -9.61 -11.19 -4.90
CA LEU A 306 -10.60 -12.03 -5.56
C LEU A 306 -11.97 -11.33 -5.64
N ILE A 307 -12.41 -10.67 -4.57
CA ILE A 307 -13.65 -9.88 -4.55
C ILE A 307 -13.57 -8.72 -5.56
N GLN A 308 -12.47 -7.99 -5.58
CA GLN A 308 -12.27 -6.89 -6.52
C GLN A 308 -12.25 -7.39 -7.97
N ARG A 309 -11.66 -8.57 -8.23
CA ARG A 309 -11.69 -9.19 -9.57
C ARG A 309 -13.12 -9.46 -10.03
N GLU A 310 -13.96 -10.03 -9.16
CA GLU A 310 -15.37 -10.29 -9.48
C GLU A 310 -16.11 -8.98 -9.81
N TYR A 311 -15.91 -7.94 -9.01
CA TYR A 311 -16.49 -6.62 -9.26
C TYR A 311 -15.97 -5.98 -10.55
N MET A 312 -14.66 -6.06 -10.79
CA MET A 312 -14.00 -5.56 -11.99
C MET A 312 -14.58 -6.22 -13.24
N ARG A 313 -14.76 -7.55 -13.23
CA ARG A 313 -15.43 -8.27 -14.33
C ARG A 313 -16.81 -7.69 -14.61
N PHE A 314 -17.64 -7.55 -13.58
CA PHE A 314 -18.98 -6.98 -13.71
C PHE A 314 -18.94 -5.56 -14.30
N ARG A 315 -18.19 -4.65 -13.67
CA ARG A 315 -18.18 -3.22 -14.03
C ARG A 315 -17.56 -2.95 -15.39
N ILE A 316 -16.49 -3.66 -15.76
CA ILE A 316 -15.86 -3.52 -17.09
C ILE A 316 -16.77 -4.06 -18.18
N THR A 317 -17.43 -5.19 -17.94
CA THR A 317 -18.38 -5.73 -18.93
C THR A 317 -19.51 -4.74 -19.17
N GLN A 318 -20.06 -4.15 -18.10
CA GLN A 318 -21.09 -3.11 -18.24
C GLN A 318 -20.58 -1.87 -19.00
N TYR A 319 -19.35 -1.45 -18.74
CA TYR A 319 -18.75 -0.31 -19.43
C TYR A 319 -18.58 -0.56 -20.93
N LEU A 320 -18.14 -1.76 -21.33
CA LEU A 320 -17.85 -2.09 -22.73
C LEU A 320 -19.08 -2.46 -23.55
N TYR A 321 -20.05 -3.14 -22.93
CA TYR A 321 -21.16 -3.80 -23.64
C TYR A 321 -22.56 -3.33 -23.17
N GLY A 322 -22.63 -2.43 -22.19
CA GLY A 322 -23.89 -1.92 -21.63
C GLY A 322 -24.50 -2.81 -20.55
N GLU A 323 -25.76 -2.58 -20.20
CA GLU A 323 -26.39 -3.16 -19.00
C GLU A 323 -26.68 -4.67 -19.08
N LYS A 324 -26.79 -5.24 -20.28
CA LYS A 324 -27.19 -6.63 -20.51
C LYS A 324 -26.19 -7.38 -21.38
N PRO A 325 -24.95 -7.59 -20.91
CA PRO A 325 -23.94 -8.26 -21.70
C PRO A 325 -24.23 -9.76 -21.84
N SER A 326 -23.90 -10.32 -23.00
CA SER A 326 -23.97 -11.75 -23.26
C SER A 326 -23.00 -12.54 -22.37
N VAL A 327 -23.21 -13.85 -22.27
CA VAL A 327 -22.28 -14.75 -21.56
C VAL A 327 -20.90 -14.75 -22.23
N GLU A 328 -20.83 -14.63 -23.57
CA GLU A 328 -19.55 -14.57 -24.27
C GLU A 328 -18.81 -13.26 -23.99
N GLU A 329 -19.53 -12.13 -23.90
CA GLU A 329 -18.95 -10.82 -23.58
C GLU A 329 -18.38 -10.81 -22.15
N GLN A 330 -19.12 -11.37 -21.19
CA GLN A 330 -18.63 -11.55 -19.81
C GLN A 330 -17.38 -12.45 -19.77
N ALA A 331 -17.38 -13.55 -20.53
CA ALA A 331 -16.24 -14.46 -20.61
C ALA A 331 -15.01 -13.81 -21.27
N ALA A 332 -15.20 -12.92 -22.24
CA ALA A 332 -14.12 -12.18 -22.88
C ALA A 332 -13.42 -11.23 -21.89
N VAL A 333 -14.19 -10.49 -21.09
CA VAL A 333 -13.66 -9.63 -20.03
C VAL A 333 -12.95 -10.44 -18.96
N ASP A 334 -13.56 -11.54 -18.50
CA ASP A 334 -12.94 -12.41 -17.50
C ASP A 334 -11.59 -12.96 -17.98
N LYS A 335 -11.51 -13.39 -19.25
CA LYS A 335 -10.25 -13.83 -19.86
C LYS A 335 -9.21 -12.71 -19.93
N ALA A 336 -9.60 -11.47 -20.18
CA ALA A 336 -8.67 -10.33 -20.19
C ALA A 336 -8.11 -10.06 -18.79
N ILE A 337 -8.97 -10.10 -17.75
CA ILE A 337 -8.55 -9.94 -16.35
C ILE A 337 -7.65 -11.10 -15.93
N GLN A 338 -8.02 -12.34 -16.26
CA GLN A 338 -7.21 -13.52 -15.94
C GLN A 338 -5.82 -13.44 -16.61
N LYS A 339 -5.75 -13.07 -17.89
CA LYS A 339 -4.48 -12.88 -18.59
C LYS A 339 -3.59 -11.83 -17.92
N ALA A 340 -4.18 -10.73 -17.45
CA ALA A 340 -3.44 -9.72 -16.69
C ALA A 340 -2.98 -10.26 -15.34
N ALA A 341 -3.83 -10.99 -14.62
CA ALA A 341 -3.49 -11.62 -13.34
C ALA A 341 -2.36 -12.65 -13.49
N ASP A 342 -2.44 -13.55 -14.47
CA ASP A 342 -1.42 -14.57 -14.76
C ASP A 342 -0.06 -13.95 -15.08
N TYR A 343 -0.06 -12.81 -15.79
CA TYR A 343 1.17 -12.07 -16.08
C TYR A 343 1.84 -11.56 -14.80
N PHE A 344 1.06 -11.13 -13.80
CA PHE A 344 1.60 -10.61 -12.54
C PHE A 344 1.79 -11.68 -11.47
N ASP A 345 1.19 -12.86 -11.57
CA ASP A 345 1.20 -13.85 -10.50
C ASP A 345 2.62 -14.23 -10.01
N PRO A 346 3.59 -14.57 -10.88
CA PRO A 346 4.97 -14.84 -10.44
C PRO A 346 5.65 -13.63 -9.77
N ARG A 347 5.27 -12.42 -10.19
CA ARG A 347 5.81 -11.15 -9.67
C ARG A 347 5.24 -10.84 -8.29
N VAL A 348 3.94 -11.08 -8.10
CA VAL A 348 3.25 -10.96 -6.82
C VAL A 348 3.75 -12.01 -5.85
N HIS A 349 3.99 -13.24 -6.31
CA HIS A 349 4.60 -14.28 -5.48
C HIS A 349 5.97 -13.83 -4.94
N ALA A 350 6.84 -13.27 -5.79
CA ALA A 350 8.12 -12.71 -5.36
C ALA A 350 7.97 -11.56 -4.33
N LEU A 351 6.97 -10.69 -4.51
CA LEU A 351 6.66 -9.65 -3.52
C LEU A 351 6.32 -10.27 -2.16
N LEU A 352 5.40 -11.25 -2.13
CA LEU A 352 4.94 -11.90 -0.91
C LEU A 352 6.10 -12.58 -0.15
N VAL A 353 7.01 -13.22 -0.88
CA VAL A 353 8.23 -13.81 -0.29
C VAL A 353 9.13 -12.71 0.32
N GLY A 354 9.32 -11.59 -0.37
CA GLY A 354 10.11 -10.47 0.17
C GLY A 354 9.48 -9.82 1.40
N VAL A 355 8.16 -9.62 1.41
CA VAL A 355 7.43 -9.15 2.60
C VAL A 355 7.55 -10.15 3.73
N HIS A 356 7.49 -11.46 3.45
CA HIS A 356 7.71 -12.49 4.45
C HIS A 356 9.10 -12.38 5.08
N THR A 357 10.16 -12.14 4.31
CA THR A 357 11.51 -11.90 4.84
C THR A 357 11.55 -10.68 5.79
N ALA A 358 10.88 -9.59 5.42
CA ALA A 358 10.77 -8.41 6.29
C ALA A 358 9.94 -8.70 7.56
N ARG A 359 8.90 -9.52 7.47
CA ARG A 359 8.12 -9.99 8.61
C ARG A 359 8.94 -10.87 9.55
N GLU A 360 9.75 -11.79 9.03
CA GLU A 360 10.63 -12.63 9.86
C GLU A 360 11.62 -11.79 10.66
N PHE A 361 12.15 -10.73 10.05
CA PHE A 361 12.98 -9.77 10.75
C PHE A 361 12.27 -9.18 11.97
N LEU A 362 10.96 -8.92 11.90
CA LEU A 362 10.17 -8.48 13.07
C LEU A 362 9.90 -9.64 14.05
N LEU A 363 9.36 -10.76 13.57
CA LEU A 363 8.83 -11.83 14.42
C LEU A 363 9.90 -12.65 15.16
N TYR A 364 11.13 -12.68 14.65
CA TYR A 364 12.21 -13.48 15.21
C TYR A 364 13.43 -12.61 15.59
N PRO A 365 13.38 -11.89 16.74
CA PRO A 365 14.48 -11.05 17.19
C PRO A 365 15.85 -11.74 17.25
N ASN A 366 15.87 -13.02 17.62
CA ASN A 366 17.10 -13.81 17.72
C ASN A 366 17.76 -14.09 16.36
N ASN A 367 17.01 -13.98 15.26
CA ASN A 367 17.52 -14.16 13.91
C ASN A 367 18.01 -12.84 13.30
N ARG A 368 17.83 -11.71 13.99
CA ARG A 368 18.28 -10.40 13.49
C ARG A 368 19.81 -10.33 13.59
N PRO A 369 20.49 -9.72 12.59
CA PRO A 369 21.89 -9.34 12.75
C PRO A 369 22.05 -8.42 13.97
N ALA A 370 23.12 -8.62 14.72
CA ALA A 370 23.46 -7.72 15.82
C ALA A 370 23.61 -6.28 15.32
N ALA A 371 23.10 -5.29 16.08
CA ALA A 371 23.13 -3.88 15.70
C ALA A 371 24.51 -3.39 15.25
N LYS A 372 25.55 -3.78 16.00
CA LYS A 372 26.95 -3.47 15.68
C LYS A 372 27.37 -3.96 14.29
N VAL A 373 26.96 -5.17 13.91
CA VAL A 373 27.27 -5.74 12.58
C VAL A 373 26.63 -4.91 11.48
N VAL A 374 25.38 -4.47 11.67
CA VAL A 374 24.69 -3.60 10.70
C VAL A 374 25.39 -2.25 10.58
N LEU A 375 25.80 -1.65 11.70
CA LEU A 375 26.51 -0.38 11.71
C LEU A 375 27.91 -0.46 11.07
N ASP A 376 28.66 -1.53 11.33
CA ASP A 376 29.97 -1.77 10.72
C ASP A 376 29.85 -1.95 9.20
N GLN A 377 28.80 -2.65 8.75
CA GLN A 377 28.48 -2.80 7.32
C GLN A 377 28.10 -1.47 6.68
N LEU A 378 27.23 -0.68 7.33
CA LEU A 378 26.87 0.66 6.85
C LEU A 378 28.10 1.57 6.76
N LYS A 379 28.96 1.56 7.78
CA LYS A 379 30.19 2.37 7.79
C LYS A 379 31.09 2.03 6.62
N THR A 380 31.24 0.75 6.31
CA THR A 380 32.03 0.29 5.17
C THR A 380 31.41 0.79 3.87
N GLN A 381 30.11 0.56 3.67
CA GLN A 381 29.37 0.96 2.46
C GLN A 381 29.35 2.49 2.24
N LEU A 382 29.20 3.29 3.31
CA LEU A 382 29.17 4.75 3.22
C LEU A 382 30.53 5.37 2.87
N ASN A 383 31.62 4.62 3.01
CA ASN A 383 32.96 5.04 2.58
C ASN A 383 33.26 4.64 1.13
N GLU A 384 32.37 3.86 0.48
CA GLU A 384 32.53 3.50 -0.93
C GLU A 384 32.23 4.71 -1.83
N LYS A 385 33.09 4.91 -2.84
CA LYS A 385 32.96 6.03 -3.78
C LYS A 385 31.67 5.91 -4.57
N GLY A 386 30.86 6.98 -4.58
CA GLY A 386 29.60 7.03 -5.33
C GLY A 386 28.39 6.46 -4.57
N ASN A 387 28.53 6.15 -3.28
CA ASN A 387 27.40 5.78 -2.44
C ASN A 387 26.44 6.97 -2.26
N THR A 388 25.15 6.78 -2.58
CA THR A 388 24.10 7.80 -2.42
C THR A 388 23.18 7.52 -1.23
N ASP A 389 23.45 6.49 -0.44
CA ASP A 389 22.60 6.06 0.66
C ASP A 389 22.70 7.00 1.87
N ARG A 390 23.80 7.77 1.95
CA ARG A 390 24.00 8.79 2.99
C ARG A 390 22.81 9.75 3.07
N GLU A 391 22.33 10.26 1.92
CA GLU A 391 21.19 11.18 1.88
C GLU A 391 19.90 10.54 2.42
N THR A 392 19.68 9.26 2.12
CA THR A 392 18.51 8.51 2.61
C THR A 392 18.55 8.34 4.13
N LEU A 393 19.73 8.03 4.69
CA LEU A 393 19.91 7.87 6.13
C LEU A 393 19.89 9.21 6.89
N VAL A 394 20.39 10.29 6.28
CA VAL A 394 20.25 11.66 6.80
C VAL A 394 18.79 12.06 6.86
N ALA A 395 18.02 11.84 5.79
CA ALA A 395 16.59 12.14 5.77
C ALA A 395 15.80 11.36 6.82
N PHE A 396 16.12 10.08 7.03
CA PHE A 396 15.53 9.27 8.09
C PHE A 396 15.88 9.79 9.50
N SER A 397 17.15 10.13 9.73
CA SER A 397 17.61 10.66 11.02
C SER A 397 16.96 12.00 11.34
N ALA A 398 16.88 12.91 10.36
CA ALA A 398 16.19 14.19 10.50
C ALA A 398 14.70 14.00 10.83
N ARG A 399 14.04 12.99 10.24
CA ARG A 399 12.66 12.64 10.59
C ARG A 399 12.53 12.11 12.02
N ALA A 400 13.47 11.30 12.50
CA ALA A 400 13.50 10.86 13.89
C ALA A 400 13.64 12.05 14.85
N ASP A 401 14.52 13.00 14.55
CA ASP A 401 14.70 14.22 15.33
C ASP A 401 13.43 15.07 15.34
N ALA A 402 12.77 15.22 14.19
CA ALA A 402 11.49 15.92 14.04
C ALA A 402 10.36 15.34 14.90
N MET A 403 10.39 14.02 15.12
CA MET A 403 9.45 13.29 15.94
C MET A 403 9.87 13.22 17.42
N GLY A 404 11.03 13.79 17.78
CA GLY A 404 11.60 13.71 19.12
C GLY A 404 11.94 12.28 19.54
N LYS A 405 12.32 11.43 18.57
CA LYS A 405 12.67 10.03 18.82
C LYS A 405 14.17 9.92 19.01
N ASP A 406 14.57 9.30 20.11
CA ASP A 406 15.96 9.06 20.42
C ASP A 406 16.16 7.63 20.93
N SER A 407 17.33 7.06 20.62
CA SER A 407 17.70 5.71 21.01
C SER A 407 19.22 5.53 20.90
N SER A 408 19.78 4.44 21.45
CA SER A 408 21.22 4.17 21.27
C SER A 408 21.56 3.96 19.80
N PHE A 409 20.76 3.18 19.08
CA PHE A 409 21.01 2.91 17.66
C PHE A 409 20.91 4.19 16.81
N LEU A 410 19.90 5.04 17.05
CA LEU A 410 19.74 6.28 16.30
C LEU A 410 20.90 7.26 16.55
N ARG A 411 21.44 7.34 17.77
CA ARG A 411 22.63 8.17 18.06
C ARG A 411 23.86 7.70 17.29
N GLU A 412 24.10 6.40 17.25
CA GLU A 412 25.20 5.82 16.46
C GLU A 412 25.00 6.04 14.95
N LEU A 413 23.76 5.89 14.47
CA LEU A 413 23.42 6.16 13.07
C LEU A 413 23.66 7.63 12.71
N ARG A 414 23.24 8.58 13.56
CA ARG A 414 23.50 10.02 13.38
C ARG A 414 24.99 10.32 13.30
N ALA A 415 25.77 9.77 14.23
CA ALA A 415 27.24 9.96 14.25
C ALA A 415 27.94 9.39 13.02
N LEU A 416 27.30 8.46 12.30
CA LEU A 416 27.84 7.89 11.07
C LEU A 416 27.56 8.75 9.84
N VAL A 417 26.42 9.46 9.82
CA VAL A 417 25.94 10.18 8.63
C VAL A 417 26.17 11.69 8.69
N GLY A 418 26.23 12.27 9.91
CA GLY A 418 26.68 13.64 10.16
C GLY A 418 28.20 13.73 10.21
#